data_AF-A0A0Q8H6P4-F1
#
_entry.id   AF-A0A0Q8H6P4-F1
#
_cell.length_a   1.000
_cell.length_b   1.000
_cell.length_c   1.000
_cell.angle_alpha   90.00
_cell.angle_beta   90.00
_cell.angle_gamma   90.00
#
_symmetry.space_group_name_H-M   'P 1'
#
loop_
_entity.id
_entity.type
_entity.pdbx_description
1 polymer ?
#
loop_
_entity_poly.entity_id
_entity_poly.type
_entity_poly.pdbx_seq_one_letter_code
_entity_poly.pdbx_strand_id
1 'polypeptide(L)'
;MTALTYASAFPADFAFGVAAASAQIEGAAFEDGKGESVWDRFARIPGKVYQGHTPDVACDHYHRFDEDFALMASLGIKKYRLSLAWPRIYPNGDGALNQKGLDFYHRLFASMKKHGIEPWVTLFHWDLPQSLEDRGGWTSRVTVDAFATYADTVVKAFAKDVKHWITLNEILCFTLLGYGTGTKAPGRKESAKVVNQTYHHALLCHGHGVRAVRKFGGKGAVVGLTDNCAVSVPVTETPADIAAAKAWFIDRNAQILGAIQAGKYTANFLARVGADAPDVQPGDFALISLPTDFLGLNIYSGTFVRAAKTGATDSGYETLTNPTNYPRADSPWLRLVPQSMYWATRFCHEVYGHAAIYITENGCGYDDEPVVNGEVVDLHRRDYLRSYLREAHRAIADGVPLKGYFLWSFIDNYEWEDGYQRRFGIVHCDFKTQVRTPKLSARYYSDVVKTRKIL
;
A
#
# COMPACT_ATOMS: atom_id res chain seq x y z
N MET A 1 -22.55 -19.87 16.55
CA MET A 1 -21.22 -19.57 15.98
C MET A 1 -20.19 -19.90 17.03
N THR A 2 -19.27 -20.82 16.73
CA THR A 2 -18.16 -21.17 17.64
C THR A 2 -17.26 -19.94 17.78
N ALA A 3 -17.00 -19.49 19.01
CA ALA A 3 -16.12 -18.35 19.26
C ALA A 3 -14.71 -18.67 18.74
N LEU A 4 -14.25 -17.90 17.77
CA LEU A 4 -12.90 -17.94 17.22
C LEU A 4 -11.90 -17.54 18.32
N THR A 5 -11.22 -18.51 18.93
CA THR A 5 -10.09 -18.27 19.85
C THR A 5 -8.78 -18.15 19.06
N TYR A 6 -7.71 -17.59 19.64
CA TYR A 6 -6.40 -17.45 18.93
C TYR A 6 -5.78 -18.76 18.43
N ALA A 7 -6.24 -19.92 18.92
CA ALA A 7 -5.83 -21.24 18.43
C ALA A 7 -6.69 -21.75 17.24
N SER A 8 -7.72 -21.00 16.88
CA SER A 8 -8.62 -21.32 15.77
C SER A 8 -7.97 -20.98 14.43
N ALA A 9 -8.38 -21.70 13.39
CA ALA A 9 -7.90 -21.41 12.05
C ALA A 9 -8.62 -20.17 11.48
N PHE A 10 -7.91 -19.36 10.70
CA PHE A 10 -8.51 -18.35 9.85
C PHE A 10 -9.52 -18.99 8.88
N PRO A 11 -10.59 -18.27 8.47
CA PRO A 11 -11.60 -18.76 7.53
C PRO A 11 -10.98 -19.44 6.32
N ALA A 12 -11.54 -20.53 5.78
CA ALA A 12 -10.87 -21.33 4.74
C ALA A 12 -10.54 -20.53 3.45
N ASP A 13 -11.35 -19.51 3.15
CA ASP A 13 -11.23 -18.59 2.03
C ASP A 13 -10.32 -17.38 2.29
N PHE A 14 -9.82 -17.20 3.52
CA PHE A 14 -8.94 -16.09 3.88
C PHE A 14 -7.64 -16.09 3.03
N ALA A 15 -7.37 -14.97 2.38
CA ALA A 15 -6.23 -14.79 1.50
C ALA A 15 -4.97 -14.44 2.31
N PHE A 16 -4.01 -15.36 2.39
CA PHE A 16 -2.66 -15.04 2.84
C PHE A 16 -1.74 -14.79 1.65
N GLY A 17 -0.97 -13.71 1.71
CA GLY A 17 -0.02 -13.34 0.68
C GLY A 17 1.11 -12.47 1.20
N VAL A 18 1.98 -12.09 0.28
CA VAL A 18 3.06 -11.13 0.51
C VAL A 18 2.96 -10.00 -0.51
N ALA A 19 3.58 -8.86 -0.23
CA ALA A 19 3.51 -7.68 -1.08
C ALA A 19 4.91 -7.15 -1.44
N ALA A 20 4.99 -6.48 -2.59
CA ALA A 20 6.12 -5.67 -3.04
C ALA A 20 5.67 -4.57 -4.03
N ALA A 21 6.58 -3.67 -4.39
CA ALA A 21 6.38 -2.63 -5.38
C ALA A 21 7.48 -2.64 -6.45
N SER A 22 7.10 -2.42 -7.70
CA SER A 22 7.96 -2.39 -8.89
C SER A 22 9.25 -1.60 -8.66
N ALA A 23 9.14 -0.32 -8.30
CA ALA A 23 10.29 0.55 -8.07
C ALA A 23 11.20 0.10 -6.91
N GLN A 24 10.69 -0.70 -5.98
CA GLN A 24 11.45 -1.14 -4.81
C GLN A 24 12.19 -2.45 -5.04
N ILE A 25 11.72 -3.31 -5.95
CA ILE A 25 12.29 -4.67 -6.15
C ILE A 25 12.81 -4.95 -7.56
N GLU A 26 12.26 -4.33 -8.62
CA GLU A 26 12.53 -4.75 -9.99
C GLU A 26 13.98 -4.53 -10.39
N GLY A 27 14.51 -3.33 -10.15
CA GLY A 27 15.76 -2.89 -10.77
C GLY A 27 15.60 -2.73 -12.27
N ALA A 28 16.68 -2.99 -13.01
CA ALA A 28 16.73 -2.85 -14.46
C ALA A 28 16.15 -1.49 -14.89
N ALA A 29 16.54 -0.43 -14.18
CA ALA A 29 15.85 0.87 -14.23
C ALA A 29 15.92 1.57 -15.59
N PHE A 30 16.94 1.23 -16.39
CA PHE A 30 17.19 1.77 -17.73
C PHE A 30 17.43 0.67 -18.77
N GLU A 31 16.92 -0.54 -18.51
CA GLU A 31 17.00 -1.65 -19.45
C GLU A 31 15.68 -1.79 -20.22
N ASP A 32 15.79 -2.40 -21.41
CA ASP A 32 14.63 -2.75 -22.25
C ASP A 32 13.62 -1.61 -22.46
N GLY A 33 14.13 -0.38 -22.53
CA GLY A 33 13.36 0.81 -22.87
C GLY A 33 12.52 1.39 -21.73
N LYS A 34 12.72 0.97 -20.46
CA LYS A 34 12.08 1.64 -19.31
C LYS A 34 12.50 3.12 -19.27
N GLY A 35 11.52 4.01 -19.12
CA GLY A 35 11.74 5.43 -18.87
C GLY A 35 12.09 5.75 -17.42
N GLU A 36 12.56 6.96 -17.19
CA GLU A 36 12.84 7.48 -15.84
C GLU A 36 11.54 7.72 -15.07
N SER A 37 11.48 7.30 -13.81
CA SER A 37 10.42 7.66 -12.86
C SER A 37 10.85 8.85 -11.98
N VAL A 38 9.89 9.47 -11.29
CA VAL A 38 10.16 10.48 -10.27
C VAL A 38 11.10 9.98 -9.17
N TRP A 39 11.07 8.68 -8.85
CA TRP A 39 11.96 8.08 -7.87
C TRP A 39 13.37 7.86 -8.40
N ASP A 40 13.51 7.52 -9.69
CA ASP A 40 14.82 7.46 -10.34
C ASP A 40 15.51 8.83 -10.28
N ARG A 41 14.77 9.92 -10.58
CA ARG A 41 15.31 11.28 -10.48
C ARG A 41 15.58 11.72 -9.04
N PHE A 42 14.61 11.52 -8.15
CA PHE A 42 14.70 11.95 -6.75
C PHE A 42 15.86 11.30 -6.00
N ALA A 43 16.12 10.01 -6.25
CA ALA A 43 17.24 9.29 -5.62
C ALA A 43 18.61 9.85 -5.96
N ARG A 44 18.74 10.55 -7.10
CA ARG A 44 19.98 11.17 -7.56
C ARG A 44 20.19 12.57 -7.02
N ILE A 45 19.22 13.14 -6.29
CA ILE A 45 19.37 14.45 -5.65
C ILE A 45 20.20 14.25 -4.36
N PRO A 46 21.34 14.94 -4.20
CA PRO A 46 22.18 14.81 -3.02
C PRO A 46 21.39 15.01 -1.72
N GLY A 47 21.50 14.05 -0.80
CA GLY A 47 20.88 14.11 0.53
C GLY A 47 19.39 13.77 0.58
N LYS A 48 18.75 13.41 -0.55
CA LYS A 48 17.33 13.01 -0.56
C LYS A 48 17.09 11.54 -0.23
N VAL A 49 18.08 10.69 -0.46
CA VAL A 49 18.03 9.26 -0.13
C VAL A 49 19.27 8.91 0.68
N TYR A 50 19.10 8.01 1.65
CA TYR A 50 20.16 7.51 2.50
C TYR A 50 21.38 7.07 1.69
N GLN A 51 22.53 7.68 1.98
CA GLN A 51 23.82 7.43 1.32
C GLN A 51 23.81 7.51 -0.22
N GLY A 52 22.82 8.21 -0.81
CA GLY A 52 22.69 8.31 -2.27
C GLY A 52 22.35 6.99 -2.95
N HIS A 53 21.74 6.04 -2.23
CA HIS A 53 21.24 4.81 -2.82
C HIS A 53 20.23 5.09 -3.93
N THR A 54 20.25 4.28 -4.98
CA THR A 54 19.31 4.37 -6.11
C THR A 54 18.54 3.06 -6.29
N PRO A 55 17.32 3.10 -6.87
CA PRO A 55 16.56 1.90 -7.20
C PRO A 55 17.04 1.18 -8.48
N ASP A 56 18.23 1.53 -9.00
CA ASP A 56 18.69 1.08 -10.32
C ASP A 56 18.76 -0.44 -10.45
N VAL A 57 19.29 -1.09 -9.41
CA VAL A 57 19.41 -2.55 -9.29
C VAL A 57 18.37 -3.13 -8.35
N ALA A 58 18.08 -2.47 -7.22
CA ALA A 58 17.14 -2.95 -6.22
C ALA A 58 17.42 -4.41 -5.80
N CYS A 59 16.43 -5.28 -5.92
CA CYS A 59 16.57 -6.72 -5.70
C CYS A 59 16.83 -7.48 -7.00
N ASP A 60 17.03 -6.82 -8.14
CA ASP A 60 17.20 -7.46 -9.45
C ASP A 60 16.05 -8.44 -9.79
N HIS A 61 14.84 -8.16 -9.28
CA HIS A 61 13.68 -9.02 -9.49
C HIS A 61 13.29 -9.11 -10.97
N TYR A 62 13.61 -8.08 -11.76
CA TYR A 62 13.42 -8.10 -13.21
C TYR A 62 14.07 -9.31 -13.89
N HIS A 63 15.26 -9.71 -13.43
CA HIS A 63 15.97 -10.89 -13.94
C HIS A 63 15.70 -12.16 -13.13
N ARG A 64 15.29 -12.03 -11.86
CA ARG A 64 15.25 -13.13 -10.89
C ARG A 64 13.86 -13.55 -10.42
N PHE A 65 12.79 -13.02 -11.02
CA PHE A 65 11.43 -13.30 -10.55
C PHE A 65 11.08 -14.80 -10.49
N ASP A 66 11.63 -15.65 -11.37
CA ASP A 66 11.37 -17.10 -11.32
C ASP A 66 11.94 -17.74 -10.05
N GLU A 67 13.11 -17.28 -9.57
CA GLU A 67 13.73 -17.71 -8.31
C GLU A 67 12.88 -17.24 -7.12
N ASP A 68 12.44 -15.98 -7.15
CA ASP A 68 11.62 -15.40 -6.09
C ASP A 68 10.26 -16.13 -5.98
N PHE A 69 9.62 -16.48 -7.10
CA PHE A 69 8.36 -17.23 -7.09
C PHE A 69 8.54 -18.69 -6.69
N ALA A 70 9.65 -19.34 -7.09
CA ALA A 70 9.99 -20.67 -6.59
C ALA A 70 10.15 -20.66 -5.05
N LEU A 71 10.79 -19.62 -4.52
CA LEU A 71 10.97 -19.46 -3.08
C LEU A 71 9.62 -19.23 -2.37
N MET A 72 8.75 -18.35 -2.89
CA MET A 72 7.39 -18.15 -2.37
C MET A 72 6.60 -19.46 -2.31
N ALA A 73 6.64 -20.25 -3.39
CA ALA A 73 5.97 -21.53 -3.47
C ALA A 73 6.50 -22.53 -2.43
N SER A 74 7.82 -22.56 -2.18
CA SER A 74 8.42 -23.42 -1.15
C SER A 74 7.96 -23.06 0.28
N LEU A 75 7.69 -21.77 0.52
CA LEU A 75 7.11 -21.25 1.76
C LEU A 75 5.59 -21.45 1.84
N GLY A 76 4.94 -22.00 0.81
CA GLY A 76 3.49 -22.20 0.77
C GLY A 76 2.68 -20.93 0.51
N ILE A 77 3.34 -19.82 0.14
CA ILE A 77 2.70 -18.56 -0.22
C ILE A 77 2.16 -18.71 -1.64
N LYS A 78 0.87 -18.40 -1.83
CA LYS A 78 0.17 -18.59 -3.12
C LYS A 78 -0.46 -17.31 -3.67
N LYS A 79 -0.34 -16.19 -2.98
CA LYS A 79 -0.87 -14.89 -3.42
C LYS A 79 0.23 -13.85 -3.29
N TYR A 80 0.40 -13.06 -4.33
CA TYR A 80 1.43 -12.03 -4.36
C TYR A 80 0.84 -10.73 -4.87
N ARG A 81 0.90 -9.70 -4.03
CA ARG A 81 0.58 -8.33 -4.41
C ARG A 81 1.82 -7.65 -4.94
N LEU A 82 1.75 -7.15 -6.17
CA LEU A 82 2.83 -6.40 -6.81
C LEU A 82 2.28 -5.22 -7.61
N SER A 83 3.10 -4.23 -7.89
CA SER A 83 2.74 -3.15 -8.83
C SER A 83 3.37 -3.32 -10.20
N LEU A 84 2.78 -2.66 -11.18
CA LEU A 84 3.37 -2.44 -12.50
C LEU A 84 4.13 -1.11 -12.48
N ALA A 85 5.31 -1.07 -13.11
CA ALA A 85 6.01 0.17 -13.39
C ALA A 85 5.40 0.85 -14.62
N TRP A 86 4.61 1.90 -14.38
CA TRP A 86 4.12 2.77 -15.45
C TRP A 86 5.24 3.21 -16.42
N PRO A 87 6.40 3.72 -15.97
CA PRO A 87 7.47 4.14 -16.89
C PRO A 87 8.12 2.99 -17.64
N ARG A 88 7.93 1.73 -17.23
CA ARG A 88 8.37 0.57 -18.00
C ARG A 88 7.46 0.32 -19.22
N ILE A 89 6.17 0.63 -19.10
CA ILE A 89 5.15 0.39 -20.13
C ILE A 89 4.99 1.61 -21.04
N TYR A 90 4.95 2.81 -20.48
CA TYR A 90 4.99 4.08 -21.21
C TYR A 90 6.17 4.91 -20.73
N PRO A 91 7.32 4.88 -21.43
CA PRO A 91 8.55 5.56 -20.99
C PRO A 91 8.39 7.08 -20.78
N ASN A 92 7.54 7.73 -21.60
CA ASN A 92 7.21 9.14 -21.46
C ASN A 92 5.92 9.37 -20.65
N GLY A 93 5.35 8.30 -20.10
CA GLY A 93 4.09 8.25 -19.35
C GLY A 93 2.81 8.20 -20.19
N ASP A 94 2.90 8.60 -21.45
CA ASP A 94 1.86 8.46 -22.47
C ASP A 94 2.49 8.21 -23.85
N GLY A 95 1.66 8.19 -24.89
CA GLY A 95 2.12 8.11 -26.27
C GLY A 95 2.65 6.72 -26.65
N ALA A 96 3.95 6.63 -26.95
CA ALA A 96 4.55 5.41 -27.47
C ALA A 96 4.67 4.32 -26.38
N LEU A 97 4.04 3.18 -26.65
CA LEU A 97 4.11 2.00 -25.81
C LEU A 97 5.48 1.32 -25.94
N ASN A 98 6.07 0.92 -24.81
CA ASN A 98 7.23 0.04 -24.79
C ASN A 98 6.78 -1.43 -24.74
N GLN A 99 6.79 -2.10 -25.89
CA GLN A 99 6.36 -3.50 -25.98
C GLN A 99 7.19 -4.43 -25.08
N LYS A 100 8.51 -4.21 -24.97
CA LYS A 100 9.37 -5.02 -24.09
C LYS A 100 8.97 -4.92 -22.62
N GLY A 101 8.45 -3.76 -22.21
CA GLY A 101 7.89 -3.56 -20.88
C GLY A 101 6.65 -4.40 -20.62
N LEU A 102 5.72 -4.49 -21.58
CA LEU A 102 4.59 -5.41 -21.49
C LEU A 102 5.03 -6.88 -21.50
N ASP A 103 5.98 -7.23 -22.36
CA ASP A 103 6.48 -8.59 -22.50
C ASP A 103 7.14 -9.08 -21.20
N PHE A 104 7.81 -8.20 -20.45
CA PHE A 104 8.30 -8.50 -19.10
C PHE A 104 7.17 -8.93 -18.17
N TYR A 105 6.08 -8.17 -18.07
CA TYR A 105 4.96 -8.52 -17.19
C TYR A 105 4.23 -9.78 -17.66
N HIS A 106 4.13 -10.05 -18.96
CA HIS A 106 3.63 -11.34 -19.46
C HIS A 106 4.52 -12.51 -19.01
N ARG A 107 5.86 -12.39 -19.10
CA ARG A 107 6.79 -13.42 -18.59
C ARG A 107 6.67 -13.59 -17.08
N LEU A 108 6.53 -12.49 -16.36
CA LEU A 108 6.35 -12.48 -14.91
C LEU A 108 5.08 -13.24 -14.52
N PHE A 109 3.92 -12.91 -15.10
CA PHE A 109 2.66 -13.61 -14.82
C PHE A 109 2.67 -15.08 -15.26
N ALA A 110 3.34 -15.40 -16.37
CA ALA A 110 3.54 -16.79 -16.79
C ALA A 110 4.34 -17.59 -15.75
N SER A 111 5.38 -17.00 -15.16
CA SER A 111 6.16 -17.64 -14.09
C SER A 111 5.38 -17.71 -12.76
N MET A 112 4.62 -16.68 -12.40
CA MET A 112 3.70 -16.76 -11.25
C MET A 112 2.75 -17.95 -11.40
N LYS A 113 2.13 -18.10 -12.59
CA LYS A 113 1.26 -19.24 -12.89
C LYS A 113 1.99 -20.59 -12.81
N LYS A 114 3.22 -20.67 -13.37
CA LYS A 114 4.08 -21.87 -13.28
C LYS A 114 4.30 -22.32 -11.83
N HIS A 115 4.45 -21.38 -10.91
CA HIS A 115 4.68 -21.64 -9.48
C HIS A 115 3.40 -21.65 -8.62
N GLY A 116 2.21 -21.53 -9.24
CA GLY A 116 0.94 -21.53 -8.52
C GLY A 116 0.69 -20.28 -7.67
N ILE A 117 1.28 -19.15 -8.06
CA ILE A 117 1.11 -17.84 -7.41
C ILE A 117 0.02 -17.06 -8.14
N GLU A 118 -0.99 -16.61 -7.39
CA GLU A 118 -2.07 -15.75 -7.89
C GLU A 118 -1.66 -14.27 -7.83
N PRO A 119 -1.75 -13.53 -8.94
CA PRO A 119 -1.39 -12.12 -8.99
C PRO A 119 -2.49 -11.20 -8.44
N TRP A 120 -2.05 -10.28 -7.57
CA TRP A 120 -2.82 -9.13 -7.10
C TRP A 120 -2.09 -7.86 -7.57
N VAL A 121 -2.61 -7.19 -8.58
CA VAL A 121 -1.83 -6.19 -9.33
C VAL A 121 -2.28 -4.78 -8.97
N THR A 122 -1.32 -3.98 -8.51
CA THR A 122 -1.46 -2.54 -8.28
C THR A 122 -1.07 -1.77 -9.54
N LEU A 123 -1.96 -0.96 -10.08
CA LEU A 123 -1.70 -0.22 -11.32
C LEU A 123 -0.62 0.86 -11.12
N PHE A 124 -0.59 1.50 -9.95
CA PHE A 124 0.35 2.56 -9.64
C PHE A 124 0.86 2.51 -8.20
N HIS A 125 2.18 2.55 -8.04
CA HIS A 125 2.85 2.58 -6.74
C HIS A 125 4.00 3.60 -6.77
N TRP A 126 3.62 4.88 -6.79
CA TRP A 126 4.46 6.07 -6.59
C TRP A 126 5.48 6.38 -7.69
N ASP A 127 5.65 5.48 -8.65
CA ASP A 127 6.65 5.53 -9.71
C ASP A 127 6.17 6.29 -10.94
N LEU A 128 5.65 7.51 -10.74
CA LEU A 128 5.17 8.36 -11.85
C LEU A 128 6.29 8.54 -12.88
N PRO A 129 6.03 8.34 -14.19
CA PRO A 129 6.99 8.68 -15.23
C PRO A 129 7.44 10.14 -15.11
N GLN A 130 8.75 10.37 -15.05
CA GLN A 130 9.31 11.70 -14.81
C GLN A 130 8.92 12.69 -15.91
N SER A 131 8.72 12.23 -17.14
CA SER A 131 8.22 13.06 -18.24
C SER A 131 6.80 13.61 -17.99
N LEU A 132 5.97 12.94 -17.20
CA LEU A 132 4.69 13.49 -16.76
C LEU A 132 4.88 14.53 -15.65
N GLU A 133 5.79 14.29 -14.71
CA GLU A 133 6.15 15.30 -13.68
C GLU A 133 6.66 16.59 -14.31
N ASP A 134 7.52 16.50 -15.32
CA ASP A 134 8.05 17.64 -16.07
C ASP A 134 6.94 18.43 -16.79
N ARG A 135 5.77 17.81 -17.03
CA ARG A 135 4.55 18.41 -17.59
C ARG A 135 3.50 18.79 -16.52
N GLY A 136 3.90 18.80 -15.25
CA GLY A 136 3.07 19.22 -14.10
C GLY A 136 2.70 18.08 -13.14
N GLY A 137 2.88 16.83 -13.53
CA GLY A 137 2.65 15.67 -12.67
C GLY A 137 1.24 15.66 -12.06
N TRP A 138 1.13 15.36 -10.78
CA TRP A 138 -0.15 15.26 -10.09
C TRP A 138 -0.89 16.60 -9.94
N THR A 139 -0.23 17.74 -10.18
CA THR A 139 -0.92 19.05 -10.17
C THR A 139 -1.71 19.31 -11.46
N SER A 140 -1.51 18.48 -12.49
CA SER A 140 -2.07 18.65 -13.83
C SER A 140 -2.94 17.47 -14.23
N ARG A 141 -4.03 17.76 -14.96
CA ARG A 141 -4.88 16.72 -15.57
C ARG A 141 -4.19 15.90 -16.64
N VAL A 142 -3.03 16.34 -17.14
CA VAL A 142 -2.23 15.54 -18.08
C VAL A 142 -1.92 14.15 -17.51
N THR A 143 -1.71 14.06 -16.18
CA THR A 143 -1.49 12.78 -15.50
C THR A 143 -2.77 11.94 -15.43
N VAL A 144 -3.92 12.57 -15.26
CA VAL A 144 -5.23 11.90 -15.25
C VAL A 144 -5.52 11.27 -16.61
N ASP A 145 -5.35 12.04 -17.68
CA ASP A 145 -5.59 11.59 -19.05
C ASP A 145 -4.60 10.48 -19.47
N ALA A 146 -3.34 10.62 -19.08
CA ALA A 146 -2.32 9.60 -19.30
C ALA A 146 -2.63 8.31 -18.51
N PHE A 147 -3.03 8.42 -17.25
CA PHE A 147 -3.40 7.27 -16.42
C PHE A 147 -4.61 6.53 -17.00
N ALA A 148 -5.60 7.24 -17.54
CA ALA A 148 -6.76 6.63 -18.17
C ALA A 148 -6.37 5.69 -19.33
N THR A 149 -5.45 6.13 -20.18
CA THR A 149 -4.92 5.36 -21.30
C THR A 149 -4.05 4.20 -20.83
N TYR A 150 -3.19 4.45 -19.83
CA TYR A 150 -2.34 3.43 -19.21
C TYR A 150 -3.18 2.31 -18.58
N ALA A 151 -4.17 2.64 -17.75
CA ALA A 151 -5.06 1.69 -17.10
C ALA A 151 -5.82 0.83 -18.14
N ASP A 152 -6.37 1.45 -19.19
CA ASP A 152 -7.04 0.71 -20.27
C ASP A 152 -6.09 -0.28 -20.95
N THR A 153 -4.85 0.14 -21.22
CA THR A 153 -3.82 -0.69 -21.86
C THR A 153 -3.49 -1.92 -21.02
N VAL A 154 -3.11 -1.71 -19.74
CA VAL A 154 -2.59 -2.79 -18.90
C VAL A 154 -3.67 -3.74 -18.44
N VAL A 155 -4.87 -3.24 -18.11
CA VAL A 155 -5.98 -4.11 -17.74
C VAL A 155 -6.36 -4.98 -18.94
N LYS A 156 -6.45 -4.40 -20.15
CA LYS A 156 -6.75 -5.17 -21.36
C LYS A 156 -5.67 -6.20 -21.67
N ALA A 157 -4.39 -5.84 -21.54
CA ALA A 157 -3.28 -6.74 -21.80
C ALA A 157 -3.25 -7.95 -20.86
N PHE A 158 -3.52 -7.74 -19.56
CA PHE A 158 -3.33 -8.77 -18.53
C PHE A 158 -4.63 -9.37 -17.98
N ALA A 159 -5.79 -9.03 -18.55
CA ALA A 159 -7.11 -9.51 -18.11
C ALA A 159 -7.23 -11.04 -18.03
N LYS A 160 -6.44 -11.79 -18.80
CA LYS A 160 -6.42 -13.26 -18.77
C LYS A 160 -5.78 -13.80 -17.48
N ASP A 161 -4.72 -13.15 -17.01
CA ASP A 161 -3.88 -13.65 -15.92
C ASP A 161 -4.21 -12.98 -14.59
N VAL A 162 -4.77 -11.76 -14.61
CA VAL A 162 -5.00 -10.94 -13.41
C VAL A 162 -6.50 -10.72 -13.18
N LYS A 163 -6.94 -11.07 -11.96
CA LYS A 163 -8.33 -10.88 -11.51
C LYS A 163 -8.48 -9.99 -10.29
N HIS A 164 -7.42 -9.77 -9.52
CA HIS A 164 -7.44 -8.86 -8.37
C HIS A 164 -6.66 -7.60 -8.71
N TRP A 165 -7.38 -6.51 -8.93
CA TRP A 165 -6.81 -5.23 -9.34
C TRP A 165 -6.88 -4.22 -8.21
N ILE A 166 -5.77 -3.53 -7.98
CA ILE A 166 -5.66 -2.42 -7.06
C ILE A 166 -5.30 -1.21 -7.89
N THR A 167 -6.05 -0.12 -7.73
CA THR A 167 -5.86 1.08 -8.55
C THR A 167 -4.58 1.82 -8.16
N LEU A 168 -4.57 2.42 -6.97
CA LEU A 168 -3.46 3.24 -6.47
C LEU A 168 -3.01 2.71 -5.10
N ASN A 169 -1.74 2.90 -4.78
CA ASN A 169 -1.20 2.68 -3.43
C ASN A 169 -1.00 4.00 -2.70
N GLU A 170 -1.59 4.14 -1.51
CA GLU A 170 -1.29 5.20 -0.53
C GLU A 170 -1.26 6.61 -1.14
N ILE A 171 -2.43 7.14 -1.50
CA ILE A 171 -2.55 8.43 -2.19
C ILE A 171 -1.84 9.55 -1.41
N LEU A 172 -1.94 9.55 -0.08
CA LEU A 172 -1.27 10.51 0.78
C LEU A 172 0.26 10.60 0.54
N CYS A 173 0.90 9.48 0.24
CA CYS A 173 2.36 9.41 0.13
C CYS A 173 2.89 10.14 -1.11
N PHE A 174 2.29 9.94 -2.29
CA PHE A 174 2.73 10.62 -3.51
C PHE A 174 2.05 11.99 -3.73
N THR A 175 1.12 12.38 -2.85
CA THR A 175 0.50 13.71 -2.86
C THR A 175 1.09 14.59 -1.75
N LEU A 176 0.61 14.48 -0.51
CA LEU A 176 1.09 15.30 0.60
C LEU A 176 2.60 15.14 0.86
N LEU A 177 3.12 13.91 0.88
CA LEU A 177 4.55 13.73 1.17
C LEU A 177 5.45 14.07 -0.03
N GLY A 178 4.93 13.94 -1.25
CA GLY A 178 5.63 14.27 -2.50
C GLY A 178 5.61 15.76 -2.88
N TYR A 179 4.47 16.42 -2.67
CA TYR A 179 4.23 17.82 -3.07
C TYR A 179 4.05 18.79 -1.91
N GLY A 180 3.78 18.34 -0.69
CA GLY A 180 3.61 19.22 0.47
C GLY A 180 4.84 19.27 1.36
N THR A 181 5.21 18.13 1.97
CA THR A 181 6.38 18.06 2.87
C THR A 181 7.69 17.99 2.09
N GLY A 182 7.67 17.43 0.89
CA GLY A 182 8.83 17.22 0.03
C GLY A 182 9.79 16.13 0.53
N THR A 183 9.28 15.21 1.36
CA THR A 183 10.04 14.08 1.92
C THR A 183 10.03 12.86 1.00
N LYS A 184 9.07 12.75 0.09
CA LYS A 184 9.00 11.74 -0.97
C LYS A 184 9.20 12.40 -2.34
N ALA A 185 9.45 11.60 -3.38
CA ALA A 185 9.48 12.11 -4.76
C ALA A 185 8.14 12.77 -5.15
N PRO A 186 8.12 13.88 -5.91
CA PRO A 186 9.26 14.59 -6.51
C PRO A 186 9.98 15.57 -5.57
N GLY A 187 9.60 15.65 -4.30
CA GLY A 187 10.28 16.49 -3.30
C GLY A 187 9.86 17.96 -3.30
N ARG A 188 8.68 18.26 -3.85
CA ARG A 188 8.13 19.61 -3.96
C ARG A 188 7.51 20.07 -2.63
N LYS A 189 7.38 21.38 -2.47
CA LYS A 189 6.80 22.06 -1.30
C LYS A 189 5.82 23.13 -1.76
N GLU A 190 4.62 22.67 -2.09
CA GLU A 190 3.54 23.44 -2.67
C GLU A 190 2.58 23.97 -1.60
N SER A 191 1.69 24.89 -2.00
CA SER A 191 0.62 25.37 -1.11
C SER A 191 -0.41 24.27 -0.82
N ALA A 192 -1.18 24.44 0.26
CA ALA A 192 -2.25 23.52 0.62
C ALA A 192 -3.29 23.36 -0.52
N LYS A 193 -3.65 24.45 -1.22
CA LYS A 193 -4.50 24.37 -2.42
C LYS A 193 -3.95 23.41 -3.47
N VAL A 194 -2.67 23.54 -3.82
CA VAL A 194 -2.04 22.68 -4.84
C VAL A 194 -1.98 21.23 -4.37
N VAL A 195 -1.61 20.98 -3.11
CA VAL A 195 -1.61 19.62 -2.53
C VAL A 195 -3.01 19.02 -2.57
N ASN A 196 -4.05 19.77 -2.20
CA ASN A 196 -5.43 19.29 -2.29
C ASN A 196 -5.84 18.98 -3.73
N GLN A 197 -5.35 19.75 -4.71
CA GLN A 197 -5.56 19.44 -6.12
C GLN A 197 -4.90 18.11 -6.53
N THR A 198 -3.70 17.80 -6.03
CA THR A 198 -3.05 16.51 -6.31
C THR A 198 -3.85 15.32 -5.79
N TYR A 199 -4.46 15.43 -4.60
CA TYR A 199 -5.41 14.44 -4.11
C TYR A 199 -6.58 14.27 -5.07
N HIS A 200 -7.17 15.37 -5.55
CA HIS A 200 -8.33 15.31 -6.45
C HIS A 200 -8.00 14.59 -7.76
N HIS A 201 -6.85 14.89 -8.38
CA HIS A 201 -6.39 14.20 -9.59
C HIS A 201 -6.04 12.73 -9.35
N ALA A 202 -5.48 12.38 -8.18
CA ALA A 202 -5.28 10.98 -7.80
C ALA A 202 -6.61 10.23 -7.69
N LEU A 203 -7.64 10.84 -7.09
CA LEU A 203 -8.98 10.23 -7.03
C LEU A 203 -9.60 10.01 -8.42
N LEU A 204 -9.37 10.91 -9.37
CA LEU A 204 -9.78 10.69 -10.77
C LEU A 204 -9.06 9.50 -11.40
N CYS A 205 -7.75 9.36 -11.14
CA CYS A 205 -6.99 8.19 -11.58
C CYS A 205 -7.54 6.90 -10.97
N HIS A 206 -7.90 6.89 -9.68
CA HIS A 206 -8.61 5.77 -9.06
C HIS A 206 -9.86 5.39 -9.85
N GLY A 207 -10.73 6.37 -10.15
CA GLY A 207 -11.94 6.13 -10.93
C GLY A 207 -11.67 5.61 -12.35
N HIS A 208 -10.64 6.12 -13.04
CA HIS A 208 -10.21 5.57 -14.33
C HIS A 208 -9.73 4.12 -14.23
N GLY A 209 -9.03 3.75 -13.16
CA GLY A 209 -8.60 2.39 -12.89
C GLY A 209 -9.79 1.45 -12.66
N VAL A 210 -10.78 1.88 -11.86
CA VAL A 210 -12.04 1.13 -11.67
C VAL A 210 -12.75 0.93 -13.00
N ARG A 211 -12.93 2.00 -13.78
CA ARG A 211 -13.54 1.96 -15.11
C ARG A 211 -12.82 0.97 -16.05
N ALA A 212 -11.49 1.00 -16.09
CA ALA A 212 -10.69 0.11 -16.93
C ALA A 212 -10.94 -1.36 -16.56
N VAL A 213 -10.93 -1.71 -15.26
CA VAL A 213 -11.21 -3.09 -14.80
C VAL A 213 -12.62 -3.54 -15.16
N ARG A 214 -13.63 -2.69 -14.96
CA ARG A 214 -15.01 -3.00 -15.36
C ARG A 214 -15.15 -3.26 -16.85
N LYS A 215 -14.42 -2.50 -17.68
CA LYS A 215 -14.49 -2.60 -19.14
C LYS A 215 -13.67 -3.75 -19.70
N PHE A 216 -12.49 -4.01 -19.16
CA PHE A 216 -11.48 -4.87 -19.79
C PHE A 216 -11.02 -6.05 -18.94
N GLY A 217 -11.24 -6.06 -17.62
CA GLY A 217 -10.74 -7.12 -16.72
C GLY A 217 -11.35 -8.50 -16.96
N GLY A 218 -12.47 -8.56 -17.68
CA GLY A 218 -13.18 -9.79 -18.01
C GLY A 218 -13.89 -10.41 -16.81
N LYS A 219 -14.48 -11.59 -17.01
CA LYS A 219 -15.27 -12.28 -15.98
C LYS A 219 -14.43 -12.53 -14.72
N GLY A 220 -15.02 -12.25 -13.56
CA GLY A 220 -14.42 -12.48 -12.24
C GLY A 220 -13.37 -11.46 -11.82
N ALA A 221 -13.10 -10.41 -12.61
CA ALA A 221 -12.21 -9.36 -12.18
C ALA A 221 -12.86 -8.49 -11.09
N VAL A 222 -12.10 -8.26 -10.02
CA VAL A 222 -12.45 -7.39 -8.90
C VAL A 222 -11.46 -6.24 -8.79
N VAL A 223 -11.91 -5.08 -8.32
CA VAL A 223 -11.11 -3.87 -8.21
C VAL A 223 -11.34 -3.12 -6.91
N GLY A 224 -10.26 -2.59 -6.34
CA GLY A 224 -10.26 -1.74 -5.16
C GLY A 224 -9.14 -0.70 -5.17
N LEU A 225 -9.03 0.03 -4.06
CA LEU A 225 -7.93 0.92 -3.72
C LEU A 225 -7.10 0.28 -2.59
N THR A 226 -5.81 0.60 -2.51
CA THR A 226 -5.04 0.42 -1.28
C THR A 226 -4.76 1.78 -0.64
N ASP A 227 -5.28 1.99 0.56
CA ASP A 227 -5.10 3.25 1.29
C ASP A 227 -4.32 3.04 2.59
N ASN A 228 -3.44 3.98 2.94
CA ASN A 228 -2.84 4.10 4.28
C ASN A 228 -3.65 5.07 5.13
N CYS A 229 -4.90 4.69 5.36
CA CYS A 229 -5.84 5.52 6.08
C CYS A 229 -5.29 5.93 7.46
N ALA A 230 -5.68 7.11 7.93
CA ALA A 230 -5.38 7.52 9.28
C ALA A 230 -6.08 6.59 10.27
N VAL A 231 -5.32 5.92 11.14
CA VAL A 231 -5.84 4.95 12.10
C VAL A 231 -5.95 5.55 13.50
N SER A 232 -7.14 5.47 14.10
CA SER A 232 -7.39 5.76 15.51
C SER A 232 -7.61 4.48 16.31
N VAL A 233 -7.04 4.42 17.50
CA VAL A 233 -7.25 3.35 18.49
C VAL A 233 -7.85 3.98 19.75
N PRO A 234 -9.03 3.55 20.22
CA PRO A 234 -9.57 4.05 21.48
C PRO A 234 -8.63 3.67 22.64
N VAL A 235 -8.31 4.62 23.51
CA VAL A 235 -7.41 4.40 24.66
C VAL A 235 -7.98 3.32 25.59
N THR A 236 -9.28 3.43 25.88
CA THR A 236 -10.05 2.40 26.56
C THR A 236 -11.23 2.05 25.67
N GLU A 237 -11.64 0.79 25.60
CA GLU A 237 -12.77 0.37 24.78
C GLU A 237 -14.14 0.68 25.44
N THR A 238 -14.29 1.87 26.00
CA THR A 238 -15.57 2.39 26.50
C THR A 238 -16.39 2.95 25.34
N PRO A 239 -17.73 3.00 25.45
CA PRO A 239 -18.56 3.60 24.39
C PRO A 239 -18.15 5.04 24.02
N ALA A 240 -17.73 5.84 25.00
CA ALA A 240 -17.31 7.23 24.78
C ALA A 240 -16.01 7.32 23.97
N ASP A 241 -14.98 6.56 24.35
CA ASP A 241 -13.69 6.56 23.65
C ASP A 241 -13.79 5.93 22.26
N ILE A 242 -14.61 4.90 22.08
CA ILE A 242 -14.88 4.30 20.77
C ILE A 242 -15.56 5.33 19.85
N ALA A 243 -16.57 6.05 20.35
CA ALA A 243 -17.25 7.10 19.59
C ALA A 243 -16.28 8.24 19.21
N ALA A 244 -15.42 8.65 20.15
CA ALA A 244 -14.40 9.67 19.91
C ALA A 244 -13.36 9.23 18.86
N ALA A 245 -12.86 8.00 18.95
CA ALA A 245 -11.96 7.42 17.96
C ALA A 245 -12.63 7.34 16.58
N LYS A 246 -13.89 6.89 16.50
CA LYS A 246 -14.64 6.83 15.25
C LYS A 246 -14.86 8.22 14.63
N ALA A 247 -15.19 9.23 15.43
CA ALA A 247 -15.33 10.61 14.96
C ALA A 247 -14.01 11.13 14.38
N TRP A 248 -12.89 10.92 15.09
CA TRP A 248 -11.56 11.26 14.59
C TRP A 248 -11.25 10.54 13.28
N PHE A 249 -11.57 9.25 13.18
CA PHE A 249 -11.33 8.44 11.99
C PHE A 249 -12.08 9.00 10.77
N ILE A 250 -13.36 9.36 10.93
CA ILE A 250 -14.17 9.97 9.87
C ILE A 250 -13.56 11.30 9.42
N ASP A 251 -13.20 12.18 10.37
CA ASP A 251 -12.65 13.50 10.07
C ASP A 251 -11.32 13.43 9.31
N ARG A 252 -10.43 12.52 9.72
CA ARG A 252 -9.08 12.41 9.16
C ARG A 252 -9.05 11.71 7.81
N ASN A 253 -10.00 10.82 7.54
CA ASN A 253 -10.10 10.09 6.28
C ASN A 253 -11.09 10.70 5.27
N ALA A 254 -11.69 11.85 5.60
CA ALA A 254 -12.67 12.53 4.76
C ALA A 254 -12.17 12.91 3.36
N GLN A 255 -10.86 13.12 3.19
CA GLN A 255 -10.26 13.62 1.94
C GLN A 255 -10.17 12.55 0.84
N ILE A 256 -9.95 11.28 1.21
CA ILE A 256 -9.81 10.16 0.26
C ILE A 256 -11.02 9.24 0.39
N LEU A 257 -11.06 8.39 1.42
CA LEU A 257 -12.10 7.38 1.57
C LEU A 257 -13.49 8.02 1.74
N GLY A 258 -13.58 9.09 2.53
CA GLY A 258 -14.83 9.83 2.67
C GLY A 258 -15.31 10.45 1.35
N ALA A 259 -14.40 10.98 0.53
CA ALA A 259 -14.73 11.60 -0.75
C ALA A 259 -15.20 10.57 -1.79
N ILE A 260 -14.53 9.41 -1.86
CA ILE A 260 -14.91 8.28 -2.72
C ILE A 260 -16.30 7.78 -2.32
N GLN A 261 -16.50 7.48 -1.04
CA GLN A 261 -17.76 6.90 -0.56
C GLN A 261 -18.94 7.86 -0.70
N ALA A 262 -18.74 9.15 -0.40
CA ALA A 262 -19.82 10.13 -0.44
C ALA A 262 -20.12 10.66 -1.86
N GLY A 263 -19.23 10.42 -2.83
CA GLY A 263 -19.32 11.02 -4.17
C GLY A 263 -19.22 12.55 -4.15
N LYS A 264 -18.59 13.11 -3.11
CA LYS A 264 -18.31 14.54 -2.93
C LYS A 264 -17.37 14.75 -1.76
N TYR A 265 -16.73 15.90 -1.71
CA TYR A 265 -16.11 16.38 -0.47
C TYR A 265 -17.18 16.74 0.57
N THR A 266 -16.99 16.32 1.82
CA THR A 266 -17.94 16.59 2.91
C THR A 266 -17.90 18.06 3.32
N ALA A 267 -19.00 18.57 3.90
CA ALA A 267 -19.05 19.93 4.41
C ALA A 267 -17.97 20.20 5.47
N ASN A 268 -17.69 19.23 6.35
CA ASN A 268 -16.63 19.34 7.35
C ASN A 268 -15.24 19.45 6.71
N PHE A 269 -14.97 18.65 5.66
CA PHE A 269 -13.72 18.76 4.92
C PHE A 269 -13.58 20.14 4.26
N LEU A 270 -14.61 20.59 3.55
CA LEU A 270 -14.61 21.88 2.85
C LEU A 270 -14.47 23.07 3.82
N ALA A 271 -15.15 23.03 4.97
CA ALA A 271 -15.00 24.04 6.01
C ALA A 271 -13.57 24.09 6.57
N ARG A 272 -12.93 22.92 6.72
CA ARG A 272 -11.54 22.82 7.21
C ARG A 272 -10.52 23.38 6.22
N VAL A 273 -10.69 23.12 4.92
CA VAL A 273 -9.71 23.56 3.91
C VAL A 273 -10.02 24.94 3.33
N GLY A 274 -11.26 25.43 3.42
CA GLY A 274 -11.64 26.77 3.01
C GLY A 274 -11.21 27.09 1.57
N ALA A 275 -10.43 28.16 1.41
CA ALA A 275 -9.92 28.61 0.11
C ALA A 275 -8.91 27.63 -0.54
N ASP A 276 -8.36 26.69 0.24
CA ASP A 276 -7.47 25.63 -0.26
C ASP A 276 -8.24 24.42 -0.78
N ALA A 277 -9.57 24.46 -0.86
CA ALA A 277 -10.36 23.40 -1.49
C ALA A 277 -9.86 23.12 -2.93
N PRO A 278 -9.84 21.85 -3.36
CA PRO A 278 -9.50 21.52 -4.74
C PRO A 278 -10.58 22.03 -5.69
N ASP A 279 -10.16 22.39 -6.90
CA ASP A 279 -11.06 22.77 -7.98
C ASP A 279 -11.66 21.48 -8.58
N VAL A 280 -12.97 21.29 -8.39
CA VAL A 280 -13.75 20.13 -8.87
C VAL A 280 -14.48 20.51 -10.16
N GLN A 281 -14.26 19.74 -11.23
CA GLN A 281 -14.96 19.92 -12.50
C GLN A 281 -16.26 19.10 -12.58
N PRO A 282 -17.24 19.52 -13.39
CA PRO A 282 -18.45 18.73 -13.62
C PRO A 282 -18.12 17.31 -14.08
N GLY A 283 -18.70 16.32 -13.40
CA GLY A 283 -18.54 14.90 -13.73
C GLY A 283 -17.39 14.19 -13.02
N ASP A 284 -16.47 14.90 -12.35
CA ASP A 284 -15.32 14.28 -11.68
C ASP A 284 -15.77 13.23 -10.66
N PHE A 285 -16.72 13.58 -9.79
CA PHE A 285 -17.20 12.65 -8.78
C PHE A 285 -17.98 11.45 -9.32
N ALA A 286 -18.60 11.57 -10.51
CA ALA A 286 -19.24 10.42 -11.15
C ALA A 286 -18.21 9.33 -11.53
N LEU A 287 -16.97 9.73 -11.80
CA LEU A 287 -15.86 8.83 -12.04
C LEU A 287 -15.19 8.37 -10.72
N ILE A 288 -14.92 9.30 -9.79
CA ILE A 288 -14.25 9.01 -8.52
C ILE A 288 -15.02 8.00 -7.68
N SER A 289 -16.36 8.09 -7.66
CA SER A 289 -17.22 7.26 -6.81
C SER A 289 -17.73 5.99 -7.50
N LEU A 290 -17.06 5.53 -8.56
CA LEU A 290 -17.43 4.26 -9.19
C LEU A 290 -17.33 3.12 -8.16
N PRO A 291 -18.31 2.19 -8.10
CA PRO A 291 -18.30 1.13 -7.09
C PRO A 291 -17.09 0.19 -7.20
N THR A 292 -16.38 0.03 -6.09
CA THR A 292 -15.29 -0.95 -5.90
C THR A 292 -15.80 -2.23 -5.25
N ASP A 293 -15.13 -3.36 -5.49
CA ASP A 293 -15.48 -4.65 -4.91
C ASP A 293 -14.88 -4.87 -3.53
N PHE A 294 -13.76 -4.21 -3.22
CA PHE A 294 -13.07 -4.32 -1.95
C PHE A 294 -12.30 -3.04 -1.59
N LEU A 295 -11.94 -2.93 -0.30
CA LEU A 295 -11.00 -1.93 0.21
C LEU A 295 -9.72 -2.62 0.71
N GLY A 296 -8.59 -2.25 0.14
CA GLY A 296 -7.26 -2.61 0.62
C GLY A 296 -6.76 -1.57 1.63
N LEU A 297 -6.15 -2.02 2.72
CA LEU A 297 -5.61 -1.17 3.77
C LEU A 297 -4.15 -1.51 4.05
N ASN A 298 -3.33 -0.47 4.08
CA ASN A 298 -1.97 -0.55 4.59
C ASN A 298 -2.00 -0.08 6.04
N ILE A 299 -1.82 -1.01 6.98
CA ILE A 299 -1.94 -0.73 8.42
C ILE A 299 -0.63 -1.13 9.09
N TYR A 300 0.08 -0.13 9.60
CA TYR A 300 1.37 -0.33 10.27
C TYR A 300 1.35 0.10 11.73
N SER A 301 0.60 1.16 12.04
CA SER A 301 0.54 1.78 13.37
C SER A 301 -0.79 2.52 13.55
N GLY A 302 -0.97 3.20 14.69
CA GLY A 302 -2.18 3.97 14.97
C GLY A 302 -1.99 5.04 16.03
N THR A 303 -2.91 6.00 16.05
CA THR A 303 -2.96 7.08 17.03
C THR A 303 -3.95 6.73 18.14
N PHE A 304 -3.54 6.83 19.40
CA PHE A 304 -4.47 6.64 20.52
C PHE A 304 -5.39 7.87 20.66
N VAL A 305 -6.69 7.62 20.77
CA VAL A 305 -7.75 8.64 20.85
C VAL A 305 -8.66 8.34 22.03
N ARG A 306 -9.11 9.37 22.74
CA ARG A 306 -10.15 9.26 23.78
C ARG A 306 -11.17 10.39 23.68
N ALA A 307 -12.29 10.25 24.38
CA ALA A 307 -13.27 11.32 24.50
C ALA A 307 -12.63 12.53 25.19
N ALA A 308 -12.78 13.71 24.59
CA ALA A 308 -12.31 14.94 25.22
C ALA A 308 -13.13 15.24 26.48
N LYS A 309 -12.49 15.86 27.47
CA LYS A 309 -13.23 16.46 28.59
C LYS A 309 -14.21 17.51 28.04
N THR A 310 -15.40 17.60 28.65
CA THR A 310 -16.44 18.55 28.21
C THR A 310 -15.89 19.96 28.05
N GLY A 311 -16.06 20.54 26.85
CA GLY A 311 -15.60 21.89 26.53
C GLY A 311 -14.11 22.04 26.23
N ALA A 312 -13.33 20.94 26.20
CA ALA A 312 -11.89 21.01 25.90
C ALA A 312 -11.58 21.16 24.41
N THR A 313 -12.41 20.57 23.53
CA THR A 313 -12.28 20.67 22.07
C THR A 313 -13.66 20.70 21.42
N ASP A 314 -13.79 21.46 20.32
CA ASP A 314 -15.04 21.49 19.52
C ASP A 314 -15.32 20.14 18.82
N SER A 315 -14.28 19.32 18.63
CA SER A 315 -14.35 18.01 17.98
C SER A 315 -14.82 16.87 18.89
N GLY A 316 -14.82 17.06 20.22
CA GLY A 316 -15.25 16.03 21.19
C GLY A 316 -14.27 14.86 21.40
N TYR A 317 -13.10 14.88 20.74
CA TYR A 317 -12.02 13.90 20.90
C TYR A 317 -10.68 14.58 21.20
N GLU A 318 -9.75 13.81 21.78
CA GLU A 318 -8.34 14.20 21.96
C GLU A 318 -7.39 13.05 21.53
N THR A 319 -6.28 13.40 20.88
CA THR A 319 -5.21 12.47 20.50
C THR A 319 -4.13 12.41 21.57
N LEU A 320 -3.67 11.22 21.91
CA LEU A 320 -2.56 11.03 22.85
C LEU A 320 -1.24 10.81 22.11
N THR A 321 -0.21 11.49 22.58
CA THR A 321 1.17 11.27 22.10
C THR A 321 1.76 10.06 22.80
N ASN A 322 2.34 9.13 22.04
CA ASN A 322 3.10 8.04 22.63
C ASN A 322 4.33 8.59 23.38
N PRO A 323 4.65 8.08 24.58
CA PRO A 323 5.87 8.48 25.28
C PRO A 323 7.12 8.12 24.46
N THR A 324 8.23 8.80 24.71
CA THR A 324 9.48 8.63 23.94
C THR A 324 9.95 7.18 23.88
N ASN A 325 9.77 6.43 24.97
CA ASN A 325 10.14 5.02 25.12
C ASN A 325 9.06 4.02 24.64
N TYR A 326 7.99 4.49 23.98
CA TYR A 326 6.99 3.58 23.43
C TYR A 326 7.62 2.68 22.35
N PRO A 327 7.40 1.35 22.38
CA PRO A 327 8.02 0.42 21.44
C PRO A 327 7.82 0.82 19.98
N ARG A 328 8.88 0.73 19.19
CA ARG A 328 8.88 1.05 17.76
C ARG A 328 9.87 0.18 17.00
N ALA A 329 9.66 0.05 15.70
CA ALA A 329 10.68 -0.44 14.79
C ALA A 329 11.70 0.68 14.47
N ASP A 330 12.68 0.41 13.62
CA ASP A 330 13.75 1.38 13.36
C ASP A 330 13.25 2.58 12.54
N SER A 331 12.24 2.37 11.69
CA SER A 331 11.45 3.44 11.09
C SER A 331 10.80 4.31 12.18
N PRO A 332 11.12 5.62 12.27
CA PRO A 332 10.73 6.47 13.40
C PRO A 332 9.22 6.68 13.54
N TRP A 333 8.49 6.57 12.43
CA TRP A 333 7.03 6.69 12.38
C TRP A 333 6.31 5.39 12.80
N LEU A 334 7.00 4.24 12.83
CA LEU A 334 6.40 2.92 13.04
C LEU A 334 6.41 2.52 14.52
N ARG A 335 5.43 3.02 15.27
CA ARG A 335 5.15 2.55 16.64
C ARG A 335 4.45 1.19 16.62
N LEU A 336 4.79 0.31 17.56
CA LEU A 336 4.18 -1.03 17.63
C LEU A 336 2.80 -0.93 18.30
N VAL A 337 1.75 -0.78 17.49
CA VAL A 337 0.36 -0.59 17.94
C VAL A 337 -0.53 -1.65 17.26
N PRO A 338 -0.47 -2.92 17.67
CA PRO A 338 -1.19 -4.00 16.98
C PRO A 338 -2.71 -3.77 16.92
N GLN A 339 -3.29 -3.10 17.91
CA GLN A 339 -4.73 -2.79 17.97
C GLN A 339 -5.20 -1.94 16.78
N SER A 340 -4.28 -1.25 16.10
CA SER A 340 -4.56 -0.53 14.85
C SER A 340 -5.19 -1.44 13.79
N MET A 341 -4.76 -2.71 13.73
CA MET A 341 -5.29 -3.71 12.80
C MET A 341 -6.79 -3.96 13.01
N TYR A 342 -7.20 -4.15 14.27
CA TYR A 342 -8.61 -4.35 14.62
C TYR A 342 -9.43 -3.09 14.39
N TRP A 343 -9.00 -1.96 14.96
CA TRP A 343 -9.82 -0.75 14.97
C TRP A 343 -9.93 -0.09 13.60
N ALA A 344 -8.87 -0.06 12.80
CA ALA A 344 -8.92 0.50 11.45
C ALA A 344 -9.88 -0.29 10.56
N THR A 345 -9.78 -1.62 10.54
CA THR A 345 -10.64 -2.47 9.70
C THR A 345 -12.11 -2.40 10.13
N ARG A 346 -12.36 -2.39 11.45
CA ARG A 346 -13.70 -2.21 12.01
C ARG A 346 -14.30 -0.87 11.63
N PHE A 347 -13.58 0.25 11.84
CA PHE A 347 -14.09 1.57 11.46
C PHE A 347 -14.27 1.72 9.95
N CYS A 348 -13.37 1.20 9.13
CA CYS A 348 -13.58 1.16 7.68
C CYS A 348 -14.87 0.45 7.30
N HIS A 349 -15.14 -0.71 7.91
CA HIS A 349 -16.38 -1.46 7.67
C HIS A 349 -17.62 -0.67 8.12
N GLU A 350 -17.61 -0.15 9.36
CA GLU A 350 -18.76 0.56 9.92
C GLU A 350 -19.05 1.91 9.25
N VAL A 351 -18.03 2.58 8.68
CA VAL A 351 -18.16 3.92 8.08
C VAL A 351 -18.39 3.84 6.57
N TYR A 352 -17.66 2.97 5.86
CA TYR A 352 -17.69 2.91 4.40
C TYR A 352 -18.47 1.70 3.85
N GLY A 353 -18.78 0.70 4.67
CA GLY A 353 -19.68 -0.39 4.30
C GLY A 353 -19.12 -1.40 3.28
N HIS A 354 -17.81 -1.42 3.04
CA HIS A 354 -17.21 -2.41 2.14
C HIS A 354 -17.45 -3.84 2.65
N ALA A 355 -17.93 -4.71 1.74
CA ALA A 355 -18.22 -6.11 2.02
C ALA A 355 -16.99 -7.03 1.97
N ALA A 356 -15.85 -6.51 1.53
CA ALA A 356 -14.56 -7.19 1.55
C ALA A 356 -13.46 -6.17 1.88
N ILE A 357 -12.72 -6.45 2.95
CA ILE A 357 -11.54 -5.70 3.37
C ILE A 357 -10.32 -6.61 3.28
N TYR A 358 -9.20 -6.09 2.80
CA TYR A 358 -7.93 -6.79 2.77
C TYR A 358 -6.87 -5.94 3.44
N ILE A 359 -6.04 -6.53 4.30
CA ILE A 359 -4.77 -5.89 4.65
C ILE A 359 -3.85 -6.08 3.46
N THR A 360 -3.55 -5.01 2.73
CA THR A 360 -2.70 -5.08 1.53
C THR A 360 -1.23 -4.85 1.85
N GLU A 361 -0.92 -4.27 3.01
CA GLU A 361 0.40 -4.19 3.62
C GLU A 361 0.31 -4.16 5.14
N ASN A 362 1.17 -4.94 5.80
CA ASN A 362 1.50 -4.84 7.21
C ASN A 362 2.88 -5.46 7.45
N GLY A 363 3.73 -4.81 8.23
CA GLY A 363 5.06 -5.31 8.52
C GLY A 363 5.93 -4.30 9.26
N CYS A 364 7.22 -4.58 9.37
CA CYS A 364 8.15 -3.73 10.12
C CYS A 364 9.58 -3.83 9.57
N GLY A 365 10.24 -2.67 9.49
CA GLY A 365 11.58 -2.49 8.97
C GLY A 365 12.61 -2.35 10.09
N TYR A 366 13.71 -3.08 9.97
CA TYR A 366 14.84 -3.04 10.90
C TYR A 366 16.16 -2.93 10.13
N ASP A 367 17.18 -2.31 10.74
CA ASP A 367 18.43 -2.02 10.04
C ASP A 367 19.45 -3.16 10.11
N ASP A 368 19.54 -3.79 11.28
CA ASP A 368 20.59 -4.75 11.60
C ASP A 368 20.03 -6.16 11.71
N GLU A 369 20.08 -6.88 10.59
CA GLU A 369 19.59 -8.26 10.48
C GLU A 369 20.63 -9.15 9.78
N PRO A 370 21.79 -9.39 10.43
CA PRO A 370 22.90 -10.08 9.79
C PRO A 370 22.56 -11.56 9.55
N VAL A 371 23.13 -12.09 8.47
CA VAL A 371 23.15 -13.54 8.23
C VAL A 371 24.26 -14.14 9.08
N VAL A 372 23.89 -14.92 10.10
CA VAL A 372 24.84 -15.64 10.96
C VAL A 372 24.64 -17.14 10.74
N ASN A 373 25.69 -17.83 10.32
CA ASN A 373 25.64 -19.27 9.99
C ASN A 373 24.53 -19.66 9.00
N GLY A 374 24.21 -18.78 8.05
CA GLY A 374 23.17 -19.00 7.04
C GLY A 374 21.73 -18.72 7.51
N GLU A 375 21.56 -18.16 8.71
CA GLU A 375 20.25 -17.80 9.28
C GLU A 375 20.17 -16.30 9.58
N VAL A 376 18.96 -15.74 9.50
CA VAL A 376 18.64 -14.40 9.98
C VAL A 376 17.56 -14.53 11.06
N VAL A 377 17.93 -14.20 12.30
CA VAL A 377 17.09 -14.39 13.48
C VAL A 377 16.34 -13.08 13.82
N ASP A 378 15.25 -12.81 13.10
CA ASP A 378 14.44 -11.60 13.21
C ASP A 378 13.22 -11.78 14.15
N LEU A 379 13.49 -12.14 15.40
CA LEU A 379 12.45 -12.45 16.40
C LEU A 379 11.45 -11.30 16.62
N HIS A 380 11.93 -10.06 16.56
CA HIS A 380 11.09 -8.86 16.64
C HIS A 380 10.03 -8.81 15.54
N ARG A 381 10.39 -9.18 14.30
CA ARG A 381 9.45 -9.22 13.18
C ARG A 381 8.46 -10.36 13.36
N ARG A 382 8.91 -11.51 13.82
CA ARG A 382 8.02 -12.62 14.18
C ARG A 382 6.99 -12.20 15.24
N ASP A 383 7.41 -11.52 16.30
CA ASP A 383 6.50 -11.06 17.37
C ASP A 383 5.57 -9.94 16.90
N TYR A 384 6.05 -9.04 16.04
CA TYR A 384 5.21 -8.07 15.33
C TYR A 384 4.09 -8.77 14.57
N LEU A 385 4.43 -9.68 13.66
CA LEU A 385 3.45 -10.40 12.83
C LEU A 385 2.42 -11.14 13.70
N ARG A 386 2.90 -11.87 14.71
CA ARG A 386 2.03 -12.58 15.66
C ARG A 386 1.04 -11.66 16.34
N SER A 387 1.49 -10.49 16.80
CA SER A 387 0.62 -9.53 17.50
C SER A 387 -0.44 -8.90 16.60
N TYR A 388 -0.10 -8.52 15.37
CA TYR A 388 -1.05 -7.94 14.42
C TYR A 388 -2.03 -8.99 13.86
N LEU A 389 -1.57 -10.23 13.60
CA LEU A 389 -2.45 -11.31 13.16
C LEU A 389 -3.51 -11.67 14.22
N ARG A 390 -3.19 -11.52 15.52
CA ARG A 390 -4.17 -11.69 16.60
C ARG A 390 -5.30 -10.66 16.52
N GLU A 391 -4.97 -9.41 16.24
CA GLU A 391 -5.96 -8.34 16.10
C GLU A 391 -6.77 -8.47 14.79
N ALA A 392 -6.16 -8.97 13.71
CA ALA A 392 -6.89 -9.36 12.51
C ALA A 392 -7.88 -10.50 12.80
N HIS A 393 -7.46 -11.52 13.55
CA HIS A 393 -8.33 -12.61 13.97
C HIS A 393 -9.49 -12.13 14.86
N ARG A 394 -9.22 -11.19 15.77
CA ARG A 394 -10.23 -10.51 16.58
C ARG A 394 -11.25 -9.78 15.69
N ALA A 395 -10.80 -9.06 14.66
CA ALA A 395 -11.69 -8.34 13.75
C ALA A 395 -12.64 -9.29 13.02
N ILE A 396 -12.12 -10.42 12.53
CA ILE A 396 -12.91 -11.48 11.88
C ILE A 396 -13.94 -12.05 12.87
N ALA A 397 -13.52 -12.34 14.10
CA ALA A 397 -14.40 -12.88 15.13
C ALA A 397 -15.56 -11.93 15.47
N ASP A 398 -15.32 -10.62 15.42
CA ASP A 398 -16.33 -9.57 15.63
C ASP A 398 -17.13 -9.22 14.37
N GLY A 399 -16.98 -9.99 13.29
CA GLY A 399 -17.81 -9.87 12.09
C GLY A 399 -17.31 -8.86 11.05
N VAL A 400 -16.13 -8.26 11.24
CA VAL A 400 -15.51 -7.45 10.19
C VAL A 400 -15.26 -8.35 8.97
N PRO A 401 -15.63 -7.95 7.75
CA PRO A 401 -15.44 -8.75 6.55
C PRO A 401 -13.98 -8.69 6.06
N LEU A 402 -13.03 -9.00 6.95
CA LEU A 402 -11.62 -9.07 6.66
C LEU A 402 -11.32 -10.40 5.95
N LYS A 403 -10.98 -10.31 4.66
CA LYS A 403 -10.86 -11.43 3.72
C LYS A 403 -9.42 -11.81 3.40
N GLY A 404 -8.43 -11.04 3.82
CA GLY A 404 -7.03 -11.41 3.63
C GLY A 404 -6.02 -10.49 4.27
N TYR A 405 -4.78 -10.97 4.24
CA TYR A 405 -3.59 -10.33 4.79
C TYR A 405 -2.40 -10.53 3.87
N PHE A 406 -1.80 -9.42 3.45
CA PHE A 406 -0.59 -9.34 2.65
C PHE A 406 0.53 -8.71 3.48
N LEU A 407 1.57 -9.50 3.70
CA LEU A 407 2.74 -9.10 4.48
C LEU A 407 3.64 -8.16 3.66
N TRP A 408 3.97 -6.99 4.23
CA TRP A 408 5.01 -6.11 3.70
C TRP A 408 6.35 -6.37 4.42
N SER A 409 7.36 -6.94 3.76
CA SER A 409 7.41 -7.35 2.35
C SER A 409 7.89 -8.79 2.20
N PHE A 410 7.77 -9.34 0.99
CA PHE A 410 8.38 -10.64 0.71
C PHE A 410 9.89 -10.61 0.93
N ILE A 411 10.55 -9.62 0.33
CA ILE A 411 12.01 -9.50 0.25
C ILE A 411 12.46 -8.11 0.69
N ASP A 412 13.62 -8.06 1.35
CA ASP A 412 14.32 -6.80 1.61
C ASP A 412 14.51 -6.04 0.30
N ASN A 413 14.25 -4.74 0.33
CA ASN A 413 14.12 -3.96 -0.89
C ASN A 413 14.61 -2.52 -0.70
N TYR A 414 14.49 -1.71 -1.75
CA TYR A 414 14.76 -0.28 -1.70
C TYR A 414 13.60 0.43 -0.98
N GLU A 415 13.78 0.79 0.29
CA GLU A 415 12.77 1.46 1.11
C GLU A 415 12.83 2.98 0.92
N TRP A 416 12.49 3.43 -0.30
CA TRP A 416 12.26 4.84 -0.59
C TRP A 416 13.44 5.75 -0.19
N GLU A 417 13.21 6.81 0.59
CA GLU A 417 14.26 7.72 1.10
C GLU A 417 15.22 7.07 2.09
N ASP A 418 14.84 5.97 2.73
CA ASP A 418 15.73 5.20 3.60
C ASP A 418 16.68 4.29 2.79
N GLY A 419 16.49 4.18 1.47
CA GLY A 419 17.30 3.35 0.58
C GLY A 419 17.34 1.89 1.05
N TYR A 420 18.54 1.29 1.07
CA TYR A 420 18.73 -0.11 1.45
C TYR A 420 18.95 -0.36 2.95
N GLN A 421 18.86 0.67 3.80
CA GLN A 421 19.10 0.51 5.23
C GLN A 421 17.96 -0.26 5.92
N ARG A 422 16.70 0.08 5.62
CA ARG A 422 15.53 -0.53 6.27
C ARG A 422 15.19 -1.87 5.62
N ARG A 423 15.29 -2.96 6.38
CA ARG A 423 14.95 -4.31 5.92
C ARG A 423 13.52 -4.65 6.32
N PHE A 424 12.56 -4.62 5.40
CA PHE A 424 11.17 -5.03 5.67
C PHE A 424 10.87 -6.50 5.32
N GLY A 425 11.73 -7.14 4.54
CA GLY A 425 11.46 -8.45 3.98
C GLY A 425 11.42 -9.55 5.04
N ILE A 426 10.56 -10.54 4.83
CA ILE A 426 10.71 -11.85 5.52
C ILE A 426 11.80 -12.71 4.85
N VAL A 427 12.26 -12.33 3.67
CA VAL A 427 13.44 -12.85 2.99
C VAL A 427 14.52 -11.77 2.97
N HIS A 428 15.68 -12.09 3.52
CA HIS A 428 16.86 -11.23 3.42
C HIS A 428 17.38 -11.23 1.99
N CYS A 429 17.72 -10.04 1.48
CA CYS A 429 18.43 -9.87 0.20
C CYS A 429 19.83 -9.31 0.48
N ASP A 430 20.87 -10.05 0.12
CA ASP A 430 22.21 -9.46 0.03
C ASP A 430 22.26 -8.59 -1.22
N PHE A 431 22.17 -7.26 -1.09
CA PHE A 431 22.13 -6.35 -2.24
C PHE A 431 23.41 -6.37 -3.11
N LYS A 432 24.53 -6.90 -2.60
CA LYS A 432 25.77 -7.03 -3.39
C LYS A 432 25.77 -8.30 -4.23
N THR A 433 25.34 -9.43 -3.66
CA THR A 433 25.39 -10.74 -4.31
C THR A 433 24.04 -11.18 -4.89
N GLN A 434 22.97 -10.46 -4.55
CA GLN A 434 21.57 -10.76 -4.86
C GLN A 434 21.08 -12.09 -4.27
N VAL A 435 21.78 -12.66 -3.30
CA VAL A 435 21.38 -13.90 -2.61
C VAL A 435 20.16 -13.66 -1.71
N ARG A 436 19.17 -14.56 -1.82
CA ARG A 436 17.97 -14.59 -0.99
C ARG A 436 18.12 -15.60 0.16
N THR A 437 17.89 -15.15 1.39
CA THR A 437 17.93 -15.99 2.59
C THR A 437 16.63 -15.83 3.39
N PRO A 438 15.77 -16.85 3.47
CA PRO A 438 14.57 -16.80 4.30
C PRO A 438 14.92 -16.54 5.77
N LYS A 439 14.33 -15.49 6.35
CA LYS A 439 14.50 -15.17 7.78
C LYS A 439 13.64 -16.10 8.63
N LEU A 440 13.83 -16.06 9.95
CA LEU A 440 13.00 -16.80 10.90
C LEU A 440 11.51 -16.44 10.74
N SER A 441 11.19 -15.17 10.53
CA SER A 441 9.82 -14.70 10.27
C SER A 441 9.21 -15.30 8.99
N ALA A 442 9.99 -15.59 7.94
CA ALA A 442 9.48 -16.29 6.76
C ALA A 442 9.04 -17.72 7.08
N ARG A 443 9.80 -18.43 7.92
CA ARG A 443 9.44 -19.79 8.36
C ARG A 443 8.18 -19.76 9.22
N TYR A 444 8.11 -18.83 10.18
CA TYR A 444 6.91 -18.60 10.99
C TYR A 444 5.68 -18.30 10.12
N TYR A 445 5.80 -17.36 9.18
CA TYR A 445 4.71 -16.99 8.30
C TYR A 445 4.30 -18.15 7.37
N SER A 446 5.27 -18.91 6.84
CA SER A 446 5.01 -20.16 6.11
C SER A 446 4.12 -21.12 6.92
N ASP A 447 4.43 -21.32 8.20
CA ASP A 447 3.64 -22.20 9.06
C ASP A 447 2.24 -21.65 9.31
N VAL A 448 2.10 -20.33 9.53
CA VAL A 448 0.79 -19.67 9.61
C VAL A 448 -0.02 -19.86 8.33
N VAL A 449 0.58 -19.67 7.16
CA VAL A 449 -0.12 -19.82 5.87
C VAL A 449 -0.57 -21.28 5.64
N LYS A 450 0.31 -22.25 5.93
CA LYS A 450 0.05 -23.68 5.73
C LYS A 450 -0.98 -24.23 6.72
N THR A 451 -0.88 -23.85 7.99
CA THR A 451 -1.78 -24.33 9.06
C THR A 451 -3.04 -23.47 9.19
N ARG A 452 -3.00 -22.25 8.66
CA ARG A 452 -4.00 -21.19 8.84
C ARG A 452 -4.21 -20.80 10.30
N LYS A 453 -3.22 -20.99 11.17
CA LYS A 453 -3.32 -20.73 12.62
C LYS A 453 -2.19 -19.83 13.08
N ILE A 454 -2.47 -19.03 14.11
CA ILE A 454 -1.44 -18.27 14.81
C ILE A 454 -0.74 -19.22 15.78
N LEU A 455 0.57 -19.43 15.57
CA LEU A 455 1.42 -20.26 16.44
C LEU A 455 1.99 -19.43 17.59
#